data_AF-A0A9W4Z989-F1
#
_entry.id   AF-A0A9W4Z989-F1
#
_cell.length_a   1.000
_cell.length_b   1.000
_cell.length_c   1.000
_cell.angle_alpha   90.00
_cell.angle_beta   90.00
_cell.angle_gamma   90.00
#
_symmetry.space_group_name_H-M   'P 1'
#
loop_
_entity.id
_entity.type
_entity.pdbx_description
1 polymer ?
#
loop_
_entity_poly.entity_id
_entity_poly.type
_entity_poly.pdbx_seq_one_letter_code
_entity_poly.pdbx_strand_id
1 'polypeptide(L)' 'MKKAISYAVDVPESQLIFDFIGNNGNNKAYGNVRDKQSNKKYKVNIDWVENQGWKPASVQVVK' A
#
# COMPACT_ATOMS: atom_id res chain seq x y z
N MET A 1 6.29 -0.05 5.77
CA MET A 1 5.45 0.53 4.71
C MET A 1 5.04 -0.51 3.68
N LYS A 2 5.97 -1.06 2.88
CA LYS A 2 5.65 -2.04 1.83
C LYS A 2 4.87 -3.26 2.33
N LYS A 3 5.27 -3.82 3.48
CA LYS A 3 4.52 -4.88 4.19
C LYS A 3 3.06 -4.52 4.49
N ALA A 4 2.78 -3.29 4.92
CA ALA A 4 1.42 -2.84 5.21
C ALA A 4 0.59 -2.75 3.92
N ILE A 5 1.18 -2.25 2.84
CA ILE A 5 0.54 -2.19 1.52
C ILE A 5 0.23 -3.61 1.01
N SER A 6 1.22 -4.52 1.07
CA SER A 6 1.08 -5.94 0.71
C SER A 6 -0.05 -6.61 1.48
N TYR A 7 -0.08 -6.42 2.81
CA TYR A 7 -1.13 -6.94 3.67
C TYR A 7 -2.51 -6.36 3.33
N ALA A 8 -2.60 -5.06 3.00
CA ALA A 8 -3.88 -4.41 2.70
C ALA A 8 -4.58 -4.97 1.46
N VAL A 9 -3.82 -5.40 0.46
CA VAL A 9 -4.36 -5.88 -0.83
C VAL A 9 -4.33 -7.41 -0.95
N ASP A 10 -3.88 -8.11 0.08
CA ASP A 10 -3.69 -9.57 0.10
C ASP A 10 -2.86 -10.10 -1.08
N VAL A 11 -1.75 -9.41 -1.37
CA VAL A 11 -0.79 -9.80 -2.42
C VAL A 11 0.61 -9.79 -1.81
N PRO A 12 1.43 -10.85 -1.97
CA PRO A 12 2.80 -10.87 -1.47
C PRO A 12 3.62 -9.68 -1.95
N GLU A 13 4.44 -9.09 -1.07
CA GLU A 13 5.26 -7.92 -1.40
C GLU A 13 6.15 -8.16 -2.65
N SER A 14 6.68 -9.37 -2.81
CA SER A 14 7.49 -9.78 -3.97
C SER A 14 6.72 -9.80 -5.30
N GLN A 15 5.40 -9.95 -5.24
CA GLN A 15 4.48 -9.97 -6.38
C GLN A 15 3.96 -8.56 -6.72
N LEU A 16 4.19 -7.56 -5.87
CA LEU A 16 3.79 -6.18 -6.14
C LEU A 16 4.86 -5.42 -6.94
N ILE A 17 4.39 -4.60 -7.86
CA ILE A 17 5.12 -3.48 -8.45
C ILE A 17 4.67 -2.23 -7.71
N PHE A 18 5.62 -1.50 -7.13
CA PHE A 18 5.36 -0.22 -6.48
C PHE A 18 5.60 0.90 -7.48
N ASP A 19 4.54 1.34 -8.16
CA ASP A 19 4.63 2.42 -9.16
C ASP A 19 4.94 3.76 -8.50
N PHE A 20 4.37 4.01 -7.32
CA PHE A 20 4.58 5.24 -6.59
C PHE A 20 4.42 5.01 -5.08
N ILE A 21 5.24 5.69 -4.30
CA ILE A 21 5.12 5.80 -2.84
C ILE A 21 5.26 7.28 -2.49
N GLY A 22 4.35 7.79 -1.66
CA GLY A 22 4.35 9.20 -1.28
C GLY A 22 3.95 9.46 0.17
N ASN A 23 4.36 10.64 0.65
CA ASN A 23 3.88 11.23 1.90
C ASN A 23 2.41 11.69 1.70
N ASN A 24 1.55 11.45 2.70
CA ASN A 24 0.14 11.86 2.69
C ASN A 24 -0.25 12.70 3.93
N GLY A 25 0.71 13.46 4.47
CA GLY A 25 0.55 14.26 5.68
C GLY A 25 1.23 13.65 6.91
N ASN A 26 0.99 14.25 8.07
CA ASN A 26 1.62 13.82 9.32
C ASN A 26 1.25 12.36 9.65
N ASN A 27 2.25 11.51 9.86
CA ASN A 27 2.08 10.07 10.10
C ASN A 27 1.23 9.35 9.05
N LYS A 28 1.25 9.82 7.80
CA LYS A 28 0.45 9.27 6.71
C LYS A 28 1.29 9.07 5.47
N ALA A 29 1.03 7.98 4.76
CA ALA A 29 1.63 7.71 3.48
C ALA A 29 0.66 6.98 2.55
N TYR A 30 1.01 6.88 1.28
CA TYR A 30 0.24 6.12 0.32
C TYR A 30 1.15 5.40 -0.68
N GLY A 31 0.60 4.37 -1.32
CA GLY A 31 1.24 3.64 -2.39
C GLY A 31 0.29 3.34 -3.54
N ASN A 32 0.74 3.57 -4.76
CA ASN A 32 0.12 3.05 -5.97
C ASN A 32 0.88 1.78 -6.35
N VAL A 33 0.18 0.66 -6.39
CA VAL A 33 0.80 -0.65 -6.64
C VAL A 33 0.03 -1.46 -7.67
N ARG A 34 0.73 -2.38 -8.31
CA ARG A 34 0.15 -3.35 -9.24
C ARG A 34 0.56 -4.75 -8.88
N ASP A 35 -0.40 -5.67 -8.95
CA ASP A 35 -0.11 -7.09 -8.90
C ASP A 35 0.49 -7.54 -10.24
N LYS A 36 1.69 -8.14 -10.22
CA LYS A 36 2.36 -8.68 -11.42
C LYS A 36 1.54 -9.76 -12.14
N GLN A 37 0.77 -10.56 -11.42
CA GLN A 37 0.04 -11.70 -12.00
C GLN A 37 -1.28 -11.26 -12.64
N SER A 38 -2.10 -10.51 -11.91
CA SER A 38 -3.43 -10.10 -12.41
C SER A 38 -3.44 -8.74 -13.11
N ASN A 39 -2.35 -7.98 -13.04
CA ASN A 39 -2.26 -6.58 -13.46
C ASN A 39 -3.29 -5.65 -12.77
N LYS A 40 -3.95 -6.11 -11.70
CA LYS A 40 -4.83 -5.28 -10.88
C LYS A 40 -4.03 -4.18 -10.22
N LYS A 41 -4.57 -2.97 -10.28
CA LYS A 41 -3.95 -1.77 -9.74
C LYS A 41 -4.67 -1.32 -8.49
N TYR A 42 -3.91 -0.90 -7.48
CA TYR A 42 -4.43 -0.48 -6.19
C TYR A 42 -3.84 0.87 -5.79
N LYS A 43 -4.65 1.72 -5.17
CA LYS A 43 -4.20 2.84 -4.36
C LYS A 43 -4.43 2.48 -2.90
N VAL A 44 -3.38 2.51 -2.09
CA VAL A 44 -3.42 2.13 -0.68
C VAL A 44 -2.95 3.29 0.18
N ASN A 45 -3.79 3.74 1.11
CA ASN A 45 -3.40 4.68 2.14
C ASN A 45 -3.01 3.91 3.41
N ILE A 46 -2.00 4.40 4.11
CA ILE A 46 -1.51 3.83 5.36
C ILE A 46 -1.24 4.94 6.38
N ASP A 47 -1.41 4.61 7.65
CA ASP A 47 -1.14 5.47 8.79
C ASP A 47 0.02 4.89 9.61
N TRP A 48 0.90 5.74 10.14
CA TRP A 48 1.91 5.35 11.12
C TRP A 48 1.31 5.35 12.51
N VAL A 49 1.39 4.22 13.19
CA VAL A 49 1.01 4.07 14.60
C VAL A 49 2.28 3.92 15.41
N GLU A 50 2.48 4.80 16.39
CA GLU A 50 3.65 4.79 17.25
C GLU A 50 3.83 3.42 17.92
N ASN A 51 5.08 2.93 17.94
CA ASN A 51 5.46 1.61 18.46
C ASN A 51 4.84 0.37 17.77
N GLN A 52 3.98 0.54 16.75
CA GLN A 52 3.38 -0.56 15.98
C GLN A 52 3.79 -0.55 14.50
N GLY A 53 4.13 0.63 13.97
CA GLY A 53 4.54 0.82 12.59
C GLY A 53 3.39 1.19 11.65
N TRP A 54 3.56 0.88 10.36
CA TRP A 54 2.59 1.25 9.34
C TRP A 54 1.37 0.32 9.35
N LYS A 55 0.17 0.90 9.40
CA LYS A 55 -1.13 0.22 9.38
C LYS A 55 -1.92 0.62 8.13
N PRO A 56 -2.58 -0.32 7.43
CA PRO A 56 -3.52 0.03 6.36
C PRO A 56 -4.67 0.90 6.84
N ALA A 57 -4.98 1.95 6.08
CA ALA A 57 -6.11 2.85 6.33
C ALA A 57 -7.24 2.64 5.31
N SER A 58 -6.90 2.53 4.02
CA SER A 58 -7.89 2.29 2.96
C SER A 58 -7.26 1.69 1.71
N VAL A 59 -8.04 0.91 0.96
CA VAL A 59 -7.67 0.35 -0.34
C VAL A 59 -8.69 0.75 -1.38
N GLN A 60 -8.23 1.19 -2.55
CA GLN A 60 -9.05 1.42 -3.73
C GLN A 60 -8.50 0.61 -4.90
N VAL A 61 -9.33 -0.21 -5.54
CA VAL A 61 -9.01 -0.84 -6.82
C VAL A 61 -9.21 0.20 -7.93
N VAL A 62 -8.20 0.40 -8.77
CA VAL A 62 -8.26 1.31 -9.92
C VAL A 62 -8.74 0.51 -11.12
N LYS A 63 -9.80 1.00 -11.76
CA LYS A 63 -10.34 0.45 -13.01
C LYS A 63 -9.49 0.86 -14.20
#